data_AF-G9MIV9-F1
#
_entry.id   AF-G9MIV9-F1
#
_cell.length_a   1.000
_cell.length_b   1.000
_cell.length_c   1.000
_cell.angle_alpha   90.00
_cell.angle_beta   90.00
_cell.angle_gamma   90.00
#
_symmetry.space_group_name_H-M   'P 1'
#
loop_
_entity.id
_entity.type
_entity.pdbx_description
1 polymer ?
#
loop_
_entity_poly.entity_id
_entity_poly.type
_entity_poly.pdbx_seq_one_letter_code
_entity_poly.pdbx_strand_id
1 'polypeptide(L)'
;MAAVVDPLRYNNLVSLGEADAARQAPFVDDTINGPIRDVFIKHGVQDIFCLYLQHRHHTIDEGQAVVKVNGTAHLMNGQAMNDIVAFGNKIVPTTWMTSGDEVIPMELTVAPLG
;
A
#
# COMPACT_ATOMS: atom_id res chain seq x y z
N MET A 1 11.76 11.90 12.32
CA MET A 1 11.15 11.83 10.97
C MET A 1 10.71 10.40 10.75
N ALA A 2 9.42 10.16 10.46
CA ALA A 2 9.00 8.83 10.05
C ALA A 2 9.66 8.53 8.71
N ALA A 3 10.46 7.46 8.64
CA ALA A 3 11.16 7.10 7.42
C ALA A 3 10.12 6.88 6.32
N VAL A 4 10.36 7.56 5.20
CA VAL A 4 9.78 7.21 3.90
C VAL A 4 10.01 5.70 3.72
N VAL A 5 8.95 4.99 3.37
CA VAL A 5 8.89 3.53 3.20
C VAL A 5 10.22 2.98 2.67
N ASP A 6 10.79 1.96 3.32
CA ASP A 6 12.01 1.30 2.83
C ASP A 6 11.72 0.65 1.45
N PRO A 7 12.32 1.16 0.35
CA PRO A 7 12.02 0.66 -0.98
C PRO A 7 12.38 -0.81 -1.15
N LEU A 8 13.42 -1.32 -0.47
CA LEU A 8 13.81 -2.73 -0.56
C LEU A 8 12.74 -3.64 0.02
N ARG A 9 12.21 -3.28 1.21
CA ARG A 9 11.16 -4.09 1.85
C ARG A 9 9.84 -3.99 1.11
N TYR A 10 9.47 -2.79 0.66
CA TYR A 10 8.26 -2.60 -0.12
C TYR A 10 8.31 -3.35 -1.47
N ASN A 11 9.45 -3.30 -2.15
CA ASN A 11 9.62 -3.97 -3.44
C ASN A 11 9.80 -5.50 -3.32
N ASN A 12 10.02 -6.03 -2.12
CA ASN A 12 10.02 -7.48 -1.85
C ASN A 12 8.59 -8.05 -1.70
N LEU A 13 7.55 -7.21 -1.68
CA LEU A 13 6.19 -7.69 -1.80
C LEU A 13 5.94 -8.33 -3.15
N VAL A 14 5.28 -9.49 -3.12
CA VAL A 14 4.81 -10.18 -4.32
C VAL A 14 3.88 -9.24 -5.09
N SER A 15 4.19 -8.98 -6.36
CA SER A 15 3.28 -8.22 -7.21
C SER A 15 2.00 -9.03 -7.47
N LEU A 16 0.92 -8.34 -7.83
CA LEU A 16 -0.32 -9.01 -8.19
C LEU A 16 -0.11 -10.05 -9.32
N GLY A 17 0.70 -9.72 -10.32
CA GLY A 17 1.01 -10.63 -11.43
C GLY A 17 1.83 -11.85 -11.02
N GLU A 18 2.79 -11.69 -10.09
CA GLU A 18 3.58 -12.82 -9.55
C GLU A 18 2.73 -13.72 -8.64
N ALA A 19 1.84 -13.12 -7.84
CA ALA A 19 0.92 -13.86 -6.98
C ALA A 19 -0.08 -14.69 -7.81
N ASP A 20 -0.55 -14.13 -8.94
CA ASP A 20 -1.42 -14.82 -9.88
C ASP A 20 -0.70 -16.01 -10.54
N ALA A 21 0.53 -15.82 -11.03
CA ALA A 21 1.32 -16.87 -11.67
C ALA A 21 1.68 -18.03 -10.71
N ALA A 22 1.85 -17.77 -9.41
CA ALA A 22 2.17 -18.77 -8.41
C ALA A 22 0.97 -19.61 -7.94
N ARG A 23 -0.25 -19.14 -8.22
CA ARG A 23 -1.48 -19.75 -7.73
C ARG A 23 -1.82 -20.97 -8.61
N GLN A 24 -1.35 -22.15 -8.21
CA GLN A 24 -1.73 -23.44 -8.83
C GLN A 24 -3.22 -23.81 -8.58
N ALA A 25 -4.15 -22.86 -8.76
CA ALA A 25 -5.58 -23.04 -8.52
C ALA A 25 -6.37 -22.79 -9.82
N PRO A 26 -7.49 -23.50 -10.04
CA PRO A 26 -8.38 -23.22 -11.16
C PRO A 26 -8.79 -21.74 -11.18
N PHE A 27 -8.64 -21.12 -12.34
CA PHE A 27 -8.90 -19.71 -12.58
C PHE A 27 -10.39 -19.42 -12.37
N VAL A 28 -10.71 -18.50 -11.45
CA VAL A 28 -12.08 -18.00 -11.27
C VAL A 28 -12.10 -16.58 -11.80
N ASP A 29 -12.23 -16.47 -13.12
CA ASP A 29 -12.21 -15.21 -13.89
C ASP A 29 -13.08 -14.14 -13.23
N ASP A 30 -14.29 -14.51 -12.80
CA ASP A 30 -15.28 -13.60 -12.24
C ASP A 30 -14.94 -13.07 -10.84
N THR A 31 -14.00 -13.72 -10.12
CA THR A 31 -13.58 -13.32 -8.76
C THR A 31 -12.32 -12.46 -8.78
N ILE A 32 -11.47 -12.61 -9.82
CA ILE A 32 -10.21 -11.84 -9.99
C ILE A 32 -10.40 -10.63 -10.91
N ASN A 33 -11.25 -10.72 -11.94
CA ASN A 33 -11.54 -9.59 -12.83
C ASN A 33 -12.57 -8.60 -12.25
N GLY A 34 -13.27 -8.98 -11.18
CA GLY A 34 -14.00 -8.05 -10.33
C GLY A 34 -13.05 -7.32 -9.36
N PRO A 35 -13.47 -6.23 -8.70
CA PRO A 35 -12.63 -5.60 -7.70
C PRO A 35 -12.35 -6.61 -6.58
N ILE A 36 -11.13 -7.13 -6.47
CA ILE A 36 -10.74 -8.12 -5.44
C ILE A 36 -11.04 -7.60 -4.02
N ARG A 37 -11.03 -6.28 -3.85
CA ARG A 37 -11.53 -5.56 -2.67
C ARG A 37 -12.96 -5.95 -2.30
N ASP A 38 -13.86 -6.00 -3.26
CA ASP A 38 -15.29 -6.25 -3.03
C ASP A 38 -15.52 -7.69 -2.56
N VAL A 39 -14.70 -8.64 -3.03
CA VAL A 39 -14.71 -10.02 -2.55
C VAL A 39 -14.27 -10.07 -1.08
N PHE A 40 -13.19 -9.38 -0.71
CA PHE A 40 -12.72 -9.31 0.69
C PHE A 40 -13.78 -8.72 1.62
N ILE A 41 -14.41 -7.61 1.19
CA ILE A 41 -15.49 -6.96 1.95
C ILE A 41 -16.70 -7.88 2.06
N LYS A 42 -17.17 -8.47 0.95
CA LYS A 42 -18.34 -9.35 0.90
C LYS A 42 -18.23 -10.53 1.87
N HIS A 43 -17.03 -11.06 2.04
CA HIS A 43 -16.77 -12.22 2.88
C HIS A 43 -16.26 -11.87 4.29
N GLY A 44 -16.20 -10.58 4.65
CA GLY A 44 -15.75 -10.14 5.98
C GLY A 44 -14.33 -10.60 6.30
N VAL A 45 -13.46 -10.72 5.29
CA VAL A 45 -12.15 -11.37 5.42
C VAL A 45 -11.26 -10.62 6.44
N GLN A 46 -11.35 -9.30 6.46
CA GLN A 46 -10.66 -8.47 7.45
C GLN A 46 -11.14 -8.72 8.87
N ASP A 47 -12.44 -8.99 9.06
CA ASP A 47 -13.04 -9.13 10.39
C ASP A 47 -12.83 -10.55 10.94
N ILE A 48 -12.90 -11.55 10.07
CA ILE A 48 -12.79 -12.96 10.45
C ILE A 48 -11.33 -13.39 10.58
N PHE A 49 -10.47 -12.95 9.66
CA PHE A 49 -9.10 -13.45 9.54
C PHE A 49 -8.02 -12.39 9.80
N CYS A 50 -8.41 -11.12 10.03
CA CYS A 50 -7.46 -10.01 10.11
C CYS A 50 -6.57 -9.90 8.86
N LEU A 51 -7.08 -10.34 7.71
CA LEU A 51 -6.36 -10.32 6.44
C LEU A 51 -6.77 -9.09 5.63
N TYR A 52 -5.76 -8.32 5.23
CA TYR A 52 -5.91 -7.12 4.41
C TYR A 52 -5.20 -7.33 3.07
N LEU A 53 -5.80 -6.84 1.98
CA LEU A 53 -5.18 -6.85 0.66
C LEU A 53 -4.04 -5.84 0.58
N GLN A 54 -2.83 -6.29 0.89
CA GLN A 54 -1.63 -5.52 0.64
C GLN A 54 -1.06 -5.95 -0.70
N HIS A 55 -1.16 -5.10 -1.71
CA HIS A 55 -0.60 -5.38 -3.03
C HIS A 55 0.18 -4.18 -3.54
N ARG A 56 1.34 -4.46 -4.12
CA ARG A 56 2.22 -3.47 -4.72
C ARG A 56 1.67 -3.07 -6.10
N HIS A 57 1.33 -1.79 -6.27
CA HIS A 57 0.95 -1.20 -7.58
C HIS A 57 2.14 -0.63 -8.35
N HIS A 58 3.21 -0.30 -7.65
CA HIS A 58 4.35 0.43 -8.18
C HIS A 58 5.65 -0.12 -7.62
N THR A 59 6.73 -0.09 -8.40
CA THR A 59 8.09 -0.15 -7.84
C THR A 59 8.42 1.24 -7.29
N ILE A 60 9.01 1.29 -6.10
CA ILE A 60 9.44 2.54 -5.46
C ILE A 60 10.96 2.66 -5.62
N ASP A 61 11.44 3.82 -6.09
CA ASP A 61 12.87 4.17 -6.10
C ASP A 61 13.30 4.88 -4.80
N GLU A 62 14.61 5.07 -4.62
CA GLU A 62 15.13 5.82 -3.47
C GLU A 62 14.52 7.24 -3.38
N GLY A 63 14.04 7.61 -2.19
CA GLY A 63 13.42 8.90 -1.95
C GLY A 63 11.99 9.04 -2.50
N GLN A 64 11.38 7.97 -3.00
CA GLN A 64 9.97 7.92 -3.34
C GLN A 64 9.12 7.25 -2.26
N ALA A 65 7.84 7.56 -2.22
CA ALA A 65 6.84 6.92 -1.37
C ALA A 65 5.52 6.74 -2.12
N VAL A 66 4.71 5.79 -1.65
CA VAL A 66 3.31 5.68 -2.08
C VAL A 66 2.43 6.52 -1.16
N VAL A 67 1.73 7.49 -1.76
CA VAL A 67 0.80 8.38 -1.07
C VAL A 67 -0.60 8.17 -1.62
N LYS A 68 -1.56 7.91 -0.73
CA LYS A 68 -2.97 7.81 -1.03
C LYS A 68 -3.61 9.20 -1.08
N VAL A 69 -4.12 9.54 -2.25
CA VAL A 69 -4.93 10.73 -2.51
C VAL A 69 -6.30 10.27 -2.98
N ASN A 70 -7.36 10.62 -2.24
CA ASN A 70 -8.75 10.20 -2.54
C ASN A 70 -8.91 8.68 -2.75
N GLY A 71 -8.15 7.87 -2.00
CA GLY A 71 -8.20 6.41 -2.07
C GLY A 71 -7.36 5.79 -3.18
N THR A 72 -6.75 6.59 -4.05
CA THR A 72 -5.85 6.13 -5.12
C THR A 72 -4.39 6.26 -4.68
N ALA A 73 -3.60 5.22 -4.91
CA ALA A 73 -2.17 5.22 -4.64
C ALA A 73 -1.42 5.98 -5.75
N HIS A 74 -0.54 6.90 -5.35
CA HIS A 74 0.33 7.66 -6.25
C HIS A 74 1.79 7.58 -5.77
N LEU A 75 2.73 7.51 -6.71
CA LEU A 75 4.14 7.71 -6.41
C LEU A 75 4.41 9.20 -6.16
N MET A 76 5.18 9.49 -5.12
CA MET A 76 5.58 10.84 -4.75
C MET A 76 7.06 10.84 -4.38
N ASN A 77 7.80 11.83 -4.85
CA ASN A 77 9.21 12.00 -4.48
C ASN A 77 9.38 12.88 -3.24
N GLY A 78 10.57 12.87 -2.65
CA GLY A 78 10.88 13.65 -1.46
C GLY A 78 10.64 15.16 -1.61
N GLN A 79 10.83 15.74 -2.80
CA GLN A 79 10.56 17.16 -3.02
C GLN A 79 9.07 17.47 -2.90
N ALA A 80 8.21 16.71 -3.58
CA ALA A 80 6.76 16.88 -3.49
C ALA A 80 6.25 16.65 -2.06
N MET A 81 6.84 15.71 -1.33
CA MET A 81 6.54 15.53 0.10
C MET A 81 6.92 16.74 0.94
N ASN A 82 8.11 17.32 0.71
CA ASN A 82 8.57 18.51 1.41
C ASN A 82 7.67 19.71 1.11
N ASP A 83 7.24 19.89 -0.13
CA ASP A 83 6.33 20.97 -0.53
C ASP A 83 4.99 20.84 0.20
N ILE A 84 4.41 19.64 0.26
CA ILE A 84 3.15 19.38 0.99
C ILE A 84 3.27 19.75 2.47
N VAL A 85 4.39 19.38 3.11
CA VAL A 85 4.66 19.73 4.50
C VAL A 85 4.82 21.25 4.67
N ALA A 86 5.50 21.93 3.73
CA ALA A 86 5.67 23.37 3.74
C ALA A 86 4.33 24.13 3.61
N PHE A 87 3.33 23.54 2.94
CA PHE A 87 1.96 24.07 2.89
C PHE A 87 1.15 23.86 4.19
N GLY A 88 1.76 23.36 5.26
CA GLY A 88 1.09 23.13 6.53
C GLY A 88 0.24 21.86 6.55
N ASN A 89 0.56 20.88 5.70
CA ASN A 89 -0.02 19.55 5.82
C ASN A 89 0.93 18.62 6.60
N LYS A 90 0.38 17.51 7.09
CA LYS A 90 1.14 16.39 7.63
C LYS A 90 1.01 15.19 6.71
N ILE A 91 2.11 14.44 6.60
CA ILE A 91 2.12 13.15 5.94
C ILE A 91 2.09 12.09 7.04
N VAL A 92 1.09 11.21 7.02
CA VAL A 92 0.90 10.18 8.06
C VAL A 92 0.72 8.80 7.44
N PRO A 93 1.20 7.72 8.08
CA PRO A 93 0.96 6.36 7.61
C PRO A 93 -0.52 5.98 7.66
N THR A 94 -1.00 5.31 6.61
CA THR A 94 -2.35 4.70 6.58
C THR A 94 -2.30 3.19 6.58
N THR A 95 -1.20 2.61 6.11
CA THR A 95 -1.01 1.16 6.01
C THR A 95 0.36 0.81 6.57
N TRP A 96 0.40 -0.26 7.35
CA TRP A 96 1.60 -0.76 8.01
C TRP A 96 1.86 -2.21 7.61
N MET A 97 3.11 -2.63 7.71
CA MET A 97 3.55 -4.00 7.54
C MET A 97 4.39 -4.41 8.75
N THR A 98 4.24 -5.66 9.19
CA THR A 98 5.19 -6.32 10.08
C THR A 98 6.27 -7.01 9.25
N SER A 99 7.54 -6.71 9.50
CA SER A 99 8.69 -7.33 8.83
C SER A 99 9.73 -7.69 9.88
N GLY A 100 9.85 -8.98 10.20
CA GLY A 100 10.56 -9.42 11.39
C GLY A 100 9.87 -8.87 12.66
N ASP A 101 10.65 -8.24 13.53
CA ASP A 101 10.17 -7.61 14.78
C ASP A 101 9.81 -6.12 14.60
N GLU A 102 9.78 -5.62 13.36
CA GLU A 102 9.56 -4.20 13.06
C GLU A 102 8.19 -3.95 12.41
N VAL A 103 7.59 -2.82 12.75
CA VAL A 103 6.37 -2.30 12.12
C VAL A 103 6.72 -1.09 11.26
N ILE A 104 6.45 -1.17 9.96
CA ILE A 104 6.97 -0.25 8.95
C ILE A 104 5.80 0.36 8.18
N PRO A 105 5.77 1.68 7.97
CA PRO A 105 4.75 2.32 7.16
C PRO A 105 4.94 1.93 5.69
N MET A 106 3.83 1.74 4.97
CA MET A 106 3.83 1.23 3.59
C MET A 106 3.09 2.15 2.62
N GLU A 107 2.02 2.78 3.12
CA GLU A 107 1.31 3.82 2.39
C GLU A 107 1.10 4.99 3.34
N LEU A 108 1.21 6.18 2.78
CA LEU A 108 1.02 7.43 3.49
C LEU A 108 -0.23 8.14 2.98
N THR A 109 -0.77 9.07 3.75
CA THR A 109 -1.76 10.04 3.28
C THR A 109 -1.39 11.44 3.72
N VAL A 110 -1.94 12.41 3.02
CA VAL A 110 -1.83 13.83 3.37
C VAL A 110 -3.05 14.20 4.20
N ALA A 111 -2.80 14.74 5.39
CA ALA A 111 -3.84 15.28 6.25
C ALA A 111 -3.52 16.76 6.56
N PRO A 112 -4.54 17.62 6.73
CA PRO A 112 -4.31 18.97 7.19
C PRO A 112 -3.69 18.99 8.59
N LEU A 113 -2.87 20.00 8.90
CA LEU A 113 -2.59 20.36 10.30
C LEU A 113 -3.91 20.85 10.90
N GLY A 114 -4.33 20.19 11.98
CA GLY A 114 -5.53 20.57 12.74
C GLY A 114 -5.34 21.88 13.49
#